data_AF-A0A535MWP8-F1
#
_entry.id   AF-A0A535MWP8-F1
#
_cell.length_a   1.000
_cell.length_b   1.000
_cell.length_c   1.000
_cell.angle_alpha   90.00
_cell.angle_beta   90.00
_cell.angle_gamma   90.00
#
_symmetry.space_group_name_H-M   'P 1'
#
loop_
_entity.id
_entity.type
_entity.pdbx_description
1 polymer ?
#
loop_
_entity_poly.entity_id
_entity_poly.type
_entity_poly.pdbx_seq_one_letter_code
_entity_poly.pdbx_strand_id
1 'polypeptide(L)'
;MIAQILSHPFTLLLVGALLTGVLAPRLLRGWQDGAKSLELKAAMVEDIAKSTETFFSRLQLIELKGEAAVTSLDEALTDWRTSYAVLDAKISTYFPFSDALRREWGQVGAELWTTYFLLANNTPAKREAFFKESVLLFGDDPEAYRTLIDVSITHVGSRKAEYDFELQKLLDTFRLHREKVLHRLLSEHAQVRSSPRLKRFESRAGRR
;
A
#
# COMPACT_ATOMS: atom_id res chain seq x y z
N MET A 1 -4.76 14.50 -61.71
CA MET A 1 -4.77 15.83 -61.04
C MET A 1 -4.27 15.78 -59.60
N ILE A 2 -4.73 14.85 -58.75
CA ILE A 2 -4.26 14.72 -57.34
C ILE A 2 -2.73 14.46 -57.25
N ALA A 3 -2.17 13.66 -58.15
CA ALA A 3 -0.74 13.34 -58.17
C ALA A 3 0.18 14.56 -58.42
N GLN A 4 -0.26 15.58 -59.19
CA GLN A 4 0.53 16.79 -59.45
C GLN A 4 0.59 17.72 -58.23
N ILE A 5 -0.49 17.77 -57.44
CA ILE A 5 -0.57 18.57 -56.21
C ILE A 5 0.28 17.96 -55.08
N LEU A 6 0.41 16.63 -55.04
CA LEU A 6 1.31 15.92 -54.11
C LEU A 6 2.79 15.96 -54.51
N SER A 7 3.11 16.43 -55.71
CA SER A 7 4.50 16.53 -56.20
C SER A 7 5.19 17.84 -55.80
N HIS A 8 4.45 18.80 -55.23
CA HIS A 8 5.03 20.08 -54.81
C HIS A 8 5.74 19.91 -53.45
N PRO A 9 7.01 20.35 -53.30
CA PRO A 9 7.75 20.21 -52.05
C PRO A 9 7.08 20.91 -50.86
N PHE A 10 6.32 21.98 -51.10
CA PHE A 10 5.56 22.70 -50.07
C PHE A 10 4.36 21.91 -49.53
N THR A 11 3.63 21.17 -50.38
CA THR A 11 2.49 20.35 -49.94
C THR A 11 2.97 19.14 -49.14
N LEU A 12 4.12 18.54 -49.50
CA LEU A 12 4.75 17.49 -48.70
C LEU A 12 5.17 17.98 -47.31
N LEU A 13 5.77 19.17 -47.22
CA LEU A 13 6.13 19.79 -45.94
C LEU A 13 4.89 20.09 -45.08
N LEU A 14 3.83 20.63 -45.67
CA LEU A 14 2.60 20.97 -44.95
C LEU A 14 1.90 19.70 -44.40
N VAL A 15 1.80 18.64 -45.20
CA VAL A 15 1.22 17.36 -44.78
C VAL A 15 2.10 16.69 -43.73
N GLY A 16 3.42 16.69 -43.91
CA GLY A 16 4.36 16.18 -42.92
C GLY A 16 4.28 16.93 -41.58
N ALA A 17 4.16 18.26 -41.60
CA ALA A 17 4.00 19.08 -40.41
C ALA A 17 2.66 18.84 -39.71
N LEU A 18 1.56 18.69 -40.46
CA LEU A 18 0.24 18.34 -39.90
C LEU A 18 0.23 16.94 -39.28
N LEU A 19 0.79 15.95 -39.98
CA LEU A 19 0.90 14.59 -39.47
C LEU A 19 1.77 14.54 -38.22
N THR A 20 2.93 15.19 -38.24
CA THR A 20 3.83 15.25 -37.07
C THR A 20 3.18 16.02 -35.92
N GLY A 21 2.53 17.14 -36.20
CA GLY A 21 1.83 17.96 -35.21
C GLY A 21 0.66 17.25 -34.52
N VAL A 22 0.07 16.22 -35.13
CA VAL A 22 -1.04 15.45 -34.55
C VAL A 22 -0.59 14.10 -33.99
N LEU A 23 0.26 13.34 -34.71
CA LEU A 23 0.75 12.04 -34.25
C LEU A 23 1.77 12.18 -33.11
N ALA A 24 2.72 13.10 -33.23
CA ALA A 24 3.81 13.19 -32.26
C ALA A 24 3.29 13.48 -30.84
N PRO A 25 2.34 14.42 -30.61
CA PRO A 25 1.79 14.64 -29.28
C PRO A 25 1.03 13.44 -28.72
N ARG A 26 0.37 12.65 -29.58
CA ARG A 26 -0.39 11.46 -29.13
C ARG A 26 0.55 10.34 -28.68
N LEU A 27 1.58 10.06 -29.47
CA LEU A 27 2.60 9.07 -29.14
C LEU A 27 3.38 9.51 -27.89
N LEU A 28 3.79 10.77 -27.84
CA LEU A 28 4.56 11.31 -26.72
C LEU A 28 3.76 11.29 -25.42
N ARG A 29 2.46 11.62 -25.45
CA ARG A 29 1.58 11.52 -24.26
C ARG A 29 1.46 10.08 -23.77
N GLY A 30 1.26 9.12 -24.66
CA GLY A 30 1.18 7.70 -24.27
C GLY A 30 2.46 7.20 -23.60
N TRP A 31 3.62 7.57 -24.15
CA TRP A 31 4.93 7.26 -23.56
C TRP A 31 5.14 7.94 -22.20
N GLN A 32 4.80 9.22 -22.09
CA GLN A 32 4.92 9.97 -20.82
C GLN A 32 3.99 9.42 -19.73
N ASP A 33 2.76 9.07 -20.08
CA ASP A 33 1.81 8.49 -19.13
C ASP A 33 2.26 7.09 -18.67
N GLY A 34 2.82 6.29 -19.59
CA GLY A 34 3.41 4.99 -19.27
C GLY A 34 4.60 5.09 -18.30
N ALA A 35 5.53 5.99 -18.56
CA ALA A 35 6.69 6.22 -17.68
C ALA A 35 6.26 6.64 -16.27
N LYS A 36 5.32 7.60 -16.18
CA LYS A 36 4.75 8.05 -14.91
C LYS A 36 4.01 6.95 -14.16
N SER A 37 3.31 6.06 -14.87
CA SER A 37 2.64 4.92 -14.23
C SER A 37 3.63 3.97 -13.57
N LEU A 38 4.77 3.71 -14.22
CA LEU A 38 5.80 2.84 -13.68
C LEU A 38 6.53 3.48 -12.50
N GLU A 39 6.85 4.77 -12.61
CA GLU A 39 7.45 5.56 -11.52
C GLU A 39 6.56 5.57 -10.27
N LEU A 40 5.26 5.81 -10.44
CA LEU A 40 4.29 5.78 -9.34
C LEU A 40 4.24 4.41 -8.66
N LYS A 41 4.18 3.33 -9.46
CA LYS A 41 4.17 1.96 -8.92
C LYS A 41 5.44 1.64 -8.16
N ALA A 42 6.60 2.00 -8.71
CA ALA A 42 7.89 1.79 -8.06
C ALA A 42 7.97 2.55 -6.72
N ALA A 43 7.54 3.81 -6.70
CA ALA A 43 7.48 4.59 -5.47
C ALA A 43 6.52 3.99 -4.43
N MET A 44 5.36 3.47 -4.84
CA MET A 44 4.43 2.80 -3.92
C MET A 44 4.99 1.48 -3.38
N VAL A 45 5.67 0.69 -4.21
CA VAL A 45 6.36 -0.52 -3.80
C VAL A 45 7.45 -0.20 -2.77
N GLU A 46 8.26 0.84 -3.01
CA GLU A 46 9.28 1.31 -2.08
C GLU A 46 8.67 1.79 -0.75
N ASP A 47 7.61 2.60 -0.80
CA ASP A 47 6.88 3.08 0.39
C ASP A 47 6.32 1.92 1.22
N ILE A 48 5.73 0.91 0.58
CA ILE A 48 5.21 -0.30 1.26
C ILE A 48 6.37 -1.09 1.89
N ALA A 49 7.44 -1.35 1.14
CA ALA A 49 8.59 -2.08 1.65
C ALA A 49 9.20 -1.36 2.86
N LYS A 50 9.47 -0.05 2.74
CA LYS A 50 10.07 0.75 3.80
C LYS A 50 9.22 0.79 5.06
N SER A 51 7.92 1.03 4.93
CA SER A 51 7.01 1.12 6.09
C SER A 51 6.87 -0.21 6.81
N THR A 52 6.78 -1.32 6.07
CA THR A 52 6.65 -2.66 6.65
C THR A 52 7.96 -3.13 7.29
N GLU A 53 9.10 -2.99 6.61
CA GLU A 53 10.42 -3.37 7.14
C GLU A 53 10.80 -2.56 8.40
N THR A 54 10.45 -1.27 8.46
CA THR A 54 10.66 -0.46 9.66
C THR A 54 9.94 -1.07 10.85
N PHE A 55 8.68 -1.48 10.68
CA PHE A 55 7.92 -2.15 11.73
C PHE A 55 8.54 -3.50 12.12
N PHE A 56 8.94 -4.34 11.15
CA PHE A 56 9.60 -5.63 11.42
C PHE A 56 10.91 -5.50 12.19
N SER A 57 11.73 -4.51 11.84
CA SER A 57 12.98 -4.27 12.56
C SER A 57 12.73 -3.95 14.04
N ARG A 58 11.60 -3.30 14.35
CA ARG A 58 11.20 -2.91 15.71
C ARG A 58 10.56 -4.07 16.46
N LEU A 59 9.81 -4.92 15.76
CA LEU A 59 9.34 -6.21 16.28
C LEU A 59 10.51 -7.08 16.76
N GLN A 60 11.53 -7.27 15.93
CA GLN A 60 12.71 -8.07 16.28
C GLN A 60 13.46 -7.51 17.49
N LEU A 61 13.46 -6.18 17.66
CA LEU A 61 14.05 -5.55 18.83
C LEU A 61 13.31 -5.87 20.14
N ILE A 62 11.99 -6.09 20.09
CA ILE A 62 11.23 -6.56 21.27
C ILE A 62 11.60 -7.99 21.64
N GLU A 63 11.76 -8.88 20.67
CA GLU A 63 12.21 -10.25 20.93
C GLU A 63 13.58 -10.28 21.62
N LEU A 64 14.46 -9.33 21.27
CA LEU A 64 15.81 -9.21 21.81
C LEU A 64 15.90 -8.46 23.15
N LYS A 65 15.10 -7.40 23.34
CA LYS A 65 15.22 -6.46 24.47
C LYS A 65 14.03 -6.49 25.45
N GLY A 66 13.00 -7.27 25.17
CA GLY A 66 11.80 -7.40 26.00
C GLY A 66 11.02 -6.09 26.16
N GLU A 67 10.39 -5.92 27.32
CA GLU A 67 9.50 -4.78 27.62
C GLU A 67 10.16 -3.40 27.44
N ALA A 68 11.49 -3.30 27.59
CA ALA A 68 12.24 -2.05 27.40
C ALA A 68 12.20 -1.51 25.96
N ALA A 69 11.78 -2.33 24.98
CA ALA A 69 11.63 -1.92 23.58
C ALA A 69 10.18 -1.59 23.17
N VAL A 70 9.20 -1.71 24.07
CA VAL A 70 7.78 -1.48 23.74
C VAL A 70 7.51 -0.06 23.25
N THR A 71 8.12 0.96 23.87
CA THR A 71 7.99 2.36 23.41
C THR A 71 8.45 2.54 21.96
N SER A 72 9.47 1.79 21.53
CA SER A 72 9.97 1.84 20.16
C SER A 72 9.04 1.15 19.15
N LEU A 73 8.18 0.25 19.63
CA LEU A 73 7.13 -0.39 18.84
C LEU A 73 5.90 0.53 18.73
N ASP A 74 5.55 1.28 19.76
CA ASP A 74 4.47 2.28 19.72
C ASP A 74 4.77 3.38 18.67
N GLU A 75 6.02 3.84 18.63
CA GLU A 75 6.51 4.77 17.60
C GLU A 75 6.42 4.13 16.20
N ALA A 76 6.92 2.90 16.05
CA ALA A 76 6.89 2.18 14.78
C ALA A 76 5.46 1.95 14.27
N LEU A 77 4.52 1.67 15.18
CA LEU A 77 3.11 1.53 14.84
C LEU A 77 2.54 2.86 14.35
N THR A 78 2.84 3.96 15.05
CA THR A 78 2.34 5.30 14.69
C THR A 78 2.83 5.73 13.31
N ASP A 79 4.12 5.51 13.04
CA ASP A 79 4.72 5.73 11.72
C ASP A 79 4.05 4.86 10.66
N TRP A 80 3.90 3.58 10.95
CA TRP A 80 3.26 2.63 10.04
C TRP A 80 1.79 3.00 9.74
N ARG A 81 0.99 3.41 10.74
CA ARG A 81 -0.40 3.87 10.53
C ARG A 81 -0.46 5.06 9.57
N THR A 82 0.47 5.98 9.74
CA THR A 82 0.55 7.19 8.90
C THR A 82 0.88 6.79 7.46
N SER A 83 1.90 5.94 7.27
CA SER A 83 2.23 5.38 5.96
C SER A 83 1.06 4.59 5.35
N TYR A 84 0.36 3.80 6.17
CA TYR A 84 -0.78 3.00 5.75
C TYR A 84 -1.90 3.87 5.16
N ALA A 85 -2.31 4.91 5.89
CA ALA A 85 -3.36 5.82 5.43
C ALA A 85 -2.97 6.58 4.16
N VAL A 86 -1.70 6.98 4.04
CA VAL A 86 -1.18 7.63 2.82
C VAL A 86 -1.21 6.66 1.64
N LEU A 87 -0.75 5.42 1.83
CA LEU A 87 -0.75 4.39 0.80
C LEU A 87 -2.16 3.97 0.39
N ASP A 88 -3.08 3.82 1.35
CA ASP A 88 -4.48 3.53 1.08
C ASP A 88 -5.14 4.62 0.23
N ALA A 89 -4.88 5.90 0.54
CA ALA A 89 -5.34 7.01 -0.26
C ALA A 89 -4.74 6.99 -1.68
N LYS A 90 -3.46 6.64 -1.84
CA LYS A 90 -2.80 6.48 -3.15
C LYS A 90 -3.44 5.31 -3.93
N ILE A 91 -3.63 4.15 -3.31
CA ILE A 91 -4.26 2.96 -3.91
C ILE A 91 -5.67 3.32 -4.38
N SER A 92 -6.49 3.91 -3.51
CA SER A 92 -7.86 4.32 -3.82
C SER A 92 -7.94 5.34 -4.96
N THR A 93 -6.90 6.16 -5.14
CA THR A 93 -6.88 7.18 -6.17
C THR A 93 -6.37 6.67 -7.52
N TYR A 94 -5.28 5.90 -7.51
CA TYR A 94 -4.60 5.45 -8.74
C TYR A 94 -5.06 4.07 -9.23
N PHE A 95 -5.69 3.27 -8.36
CA PHE A 95 -6.27 1.97 -8.67
C PHE A 95 -7.75 1.90 -8.26
N PRO A 96 -8.60 2.84 -8.71
CA PRO A 96 -9.97 2.97 -8.21
C PRO A 96 -10.87 1.76 -8.52
N PHE A 97 -10.51 0.97 -9.54
CA PHE A 97 -11.25 -0.22 -9.98
C PHE A 97 -10.69 -1.53 -9.44
N SER A 98 -9.66 -1.48 -8.59
CA SER A 98 -9.07 -2.69 -8.01
C SER A 98 -9.59 -2.96 -6.62
N ASP A 99 -10.77 -3.58 -6.54
CA ASP A 99 -11.30 -4.09 -5.28
C ASP A 99 -10.39 -5.14 -4.65
N ALA A 100 -9.74 -5.95 -5.49
CA ALA A 100 -8.80 -6.96 -5.02
C ALA A 100 -7.59 -6.33 -4.32
N LEU A 101 -6.96 -5.33 -4.94
CA LEU A 101 -5.81 -4.63 -4.34
C LEU A 101 -6.20 -3.93 -3.03
N ARG A 102 -7.37 -3.28 -2.98
CA ARG A 102 -7.87 -2.66 -1.75
C ARG A 102 -8.06 -3.67 -0.63
N ARG A 103 -8.67 -4.82 -0.91
CA ARG A 103 -8.87 -5.87 0.10
C ARG A 103 -7.54 -6.48 0.57
N GLU A 104 -6.63 -6.77 -0.36
CA GLU A 104 -5.31 -7.31 -0.03
C GLU A 104 -4.50 -6.30 0.82
N TRP A 105 -4.60 -5.00 0.52
CA TRP A 105 -4.00 -3.95 1.35
C TRP A 105 -4.67 -3.82 2.72
N GLY A 106 -5.99 -3.96 2.79
CA GLY A 106 -6.76 -4.08 4.03
C GLY A 106 -6.25 -5.19 4.94
N GLN A 107 -5.99 -6.37 4.36
CA GLN A 107 -5.47 -7.54 5.08
C GLN A 107 -4.08 -7.28 5.67
N VAL A 108 -3.15 -6.73 4.87
CA VAL A 108 -1.82 -6.31 5.34
C VAL A 108 -1.94 -5.34 6.53
N GLY A 109 -2.88 -4.39 6.42
CA GLY A 109 -3.23 -3.46 7.49
C GLY A 109 -3.58 -4.16 8.80
N ALA A 110 -4.58 -5.02 8.72
CA ALA A 110 -5.13 -5.66 9.90
C ALA A 110 -4.17 -6.67 10.54
N GLU A 111 -3.35 -7.37 9.74
CA GLU A 111 -2.34 -8.30 10.24
C GLU A 111 -1.26 -7.60 11.06
N LEU A 112 -0.67 -6.52 10.52
CA LEU A 112 0.34 -5.74 11.26
C LEU A 112 -0.21 -5.13 12.55
N TRP A 113 -1.43 -4.62 12.46
CA TRP A 113 -2.17 -4.10 13.61
C TRP A 113 -2.41 -5.18 14.68
N THR A 114 -2.76 -6.39 14.26
CA THR A 114 -2.94 -7.54 15.15
C THR A 114 -1.61 -7.92 15.80
N THR A 115 -0.51 -8.04 15.03
CA THR A 115 0.83 -8.36 15.56
C THR A 115 1.26 -7.41 16.66
N TYR A 116 1.13 -6.10 16.42
CA TYR A 116 1.42 -5.08 17.43
C TYR A 116 0.69 -5.40 18.72
N PHE A 117 -0.62 -5.66 18.62
CA PHE A 117 -1.48 -5.85 19.77
C PHE A 117 -1.09 -7.08 20.59
N LEU A 118 -0.76 -8.19 19.91
CA LEU A 118 -0.30 -9.43 20.57
C LEU A 118 0.98 -9.21 21.39
N LEU A 119 1.79 -8.23 21.02
CA LEU A 119 3.06 -7.92 21.66
C LEU A 119 2.94 -6.81 22.71
N ALA A 120 2.10 -5.79 22.46
CA ALA A 120 2.03 -4.59 23.28
C ALA A 120 0.98 -4.64 24.40
N ASN A 121 -0.08 -5.45 24.28
CA ASN A 121 -1.23 -5.42 25.21
C ASN A 121 -1.56 -6.78 25.84
N ASN A 122 -1.15 -6.93 27.10
CA ASN A 122 -1.32 -8.12 27.92
C ASN A 122 -2.65 -8.18 28.71
N THR A 123 -3.52 -7.15 28.70
CA THR A 123 -4.78 -7.15 29.50
C THR A 123 -6.05 -7.35 28.65
N PRO A 124 -7.03 -8.17 29.11
CA PRO A 124 -8.29 -8.45 28.37
C PRO A 124 -9.09 -7.22 27.96
N ALA A 125 -9.18 -6.20 28.83
CA ALA A 125 -9.98 -5.00 28.58
C ALA A 125 -9.43 -4.14 27.41
N LYS A 126 -8.09 -4.07 27.27
CA LYS A 126 -7.47 -3.38 26.13
C LYS A 126 -7.68 -4.13 24.81
N ARG A 127 -7.89 -5.46 24.85
CA ARG A 127 -8.13 -6.29 23.64
C ARG A 127 -9.53 -6.11 23.08
N GLU A 128 -10.53 -6.05 23.97
CA GLU A 128 -11.93 -5.82 23.58
C GLU A 128 -12.15 -4.42 22.97
N ALA A 129 -11.52 -3.39 23.56
CA ALA A 129 -11.57 -2.03 23.00
C ALA A 129 -10.91 -1.96 21.61
N PHE A 130 -9.81 -2.68 21.44
CA PHE A 130 -9.09 -2.78 20.18
C PHE A 130 -9.87 -3.51 19.09
N PHE A 131 -10.52 -4.64 19.41
CA PHE A 131 -11.34 -5.38 18.44
C PHE A 131 -12.44 -4.49 17.85
N LYS A 132 -13.03 -3.63 18.68
CA LYS A 132 -14.03 -2.66 18.22
C LYS A 132 -13.42 -1.59 17.30
N GLU A 133 -12.20 -1.12 17.54
CA GLU A 133 -11.50 -0.17 16.68
C GLU A 133 -11.03 -0.81 15.36
N SER A 134 -10.53 -2.05 15.39
CA SER A 134 -10.05 -2.75 14.20
C SER A 134 -11.17 -3.10 13.22
N VAL A 135 -12.34 -3.49 13.73
CA VAL A 135 -13.54 -3.70 12.89
C VAL A 135 -13.95 -2.42 12.16
N LEU A 136 -13.80 -1.26 12.80
CA LEU A 136 -14.10 0.04 12.17
C LEU A 136 -13.06 0.44 11.11
N LEU A 137 -11.81 0.00 11.24
CA LEU A 137 -10.71 0.36 10.33
C LEU A 137 -10.55 -0.61 9.15
N PHE A 138 -10.85 -1.90 9.33
CA PHE A 138 -10.50 -2.96 8.37
C PHE A 138 -11.70 -3.76 7.81
N GLY A 139 -12.92 -3.49 8.29
CA GLY A 139 -14.16 -3.53 7.50
C GLY A 139 -14.76 -4.85 7.00
N ASP A 140 -14.03 -5.93 6.73
CA ASP A 140 -14.59 -6.99 5.87
C ASP A 140 -14.78 -8.39 6.50
N ASP A 141 -14.07 -8.77 7.59
CA ASP A 141 -14.31 -10.05 8.29
C ASP A 141 -13.89 -10.03 9.78
N PRO A 142 -14.77 -9.58 10.69
CA PRO A 142 -14.50 -9.51 12.13
C PRO A 142 -14.14 -10.86 12.78
N GLU A 143 -14.65 -11.98 12.26
CA GLU A 143 -14.50 -13.30 12.87
C GLU A 143 -13.12 -13.92 12.57
N ALA A 144 -12.55 -13.64 11.39
CA ALA A 144 -11.17 -13.99 11.07
C ALA A 144 -10.18 -13.35 12.08
N TYR A 145 -10.41 -12.09 12.45
CA TYR A 145 -9.62 -11.38 13.46
C TYR A 145 -9.86 -11.91 14.86
N ARG A 146 -11.11 -12.29 15.17
CA ARG A 146 -11.47 -12.86 16.47
C ARG A 146 -10.75 -14.19 16.74
N THR A 147 -10.64 -15.04 15.72
CA THR A 147 -9.93 -16.33 15.83
C THR A 147 -8.43 -16.12 16.08
N LEU A 148 -7.79 -15.16 15.40
CA LEU A 148 -6.39 -14.79 15.63
C LEU A 148 -6.15 -14.22 17.03
N ILE A 149 -7.09 -13.42 17.53
CA ILE A 149 -7.06 -12.84 18.88
C ILE A 149 -7.31 -13.92 19.95
N ASP A 150 -8.22 -14.87 19.74
CA ASP A 150 -8.52 -15.95 20.71
C ASP A 150 -7.39 -16.99 20.83
N VAL A 151 -6.73 -17.34 19.71
CA VAL A 151 -5.56 -18.24 19.70
C VAL A 151 -4.40 -17.63 20.48
N SER A 152 -4.21 -16.31 20.37
CA SER A 152 -3.18 -15.59 21.10
C SER A 152 -3.56 -15.28 22.56
N ILE A 153 -4.85 -15.21 22.90
CA ILE A 153 -5.34 -15.07 24.28
C ILE A 153 -4.99 -16.27 25.16
N THR A 154 -5.02 -17.49 24.61
CA THR A 154 -4.79 -18.73 25.39
C THR A 154 -3.30 -19.05 25.63
N HIS A 155 -2.38 -18.53 24.82
CA HIS A 155 -0.99 -19.02 24.79
C HIS A 155 0.09 -18.06 25.31
N VAL A 156 -0.22 -16.77 25.47
CA VAL A 156 0.71 -15.77 26.06
C VAL A 156 1.04 -16.07 27.54
N GLY A 157 0.30 -16.99 28.18
CA GLY A 157 0.46 -17.34 29.59
C GLY A 157 1.44 -18.47 29.92
N SER A 158 1.84 -19.37 29.01
CA SER A 158 2.49 -20.61 29.50
C SER A 158 3.51 -21.36 28.63
N ARG A 159 3.71 -21.08 27.33
CA ARG A 159 4.76 -21.76 26.54
C ARG A 159 5.38 -20.86 25.48
N LYS A 160 6.58 -20.37 25.76
CA LYS A 160 7.42 -19.55 24.85
C LYS A 160 7.47 -20.14 23.42
N ALA A 161 7.59 -21.46 23.27
CA ALA A 161 7.66 -22.13 21.97
C ALA A 161 6.37 -22.06 21.14
N GLU A 162 5.20 -22.03 21.77
CA GLU A 162 3.90 -21.98 21.07
C GLU A 162 3.56 -20.55 20.66
N TYR A 163 3.95 -19.57 21.48
CA TYR A 163 3.92 -18.16 21.15
C TYR A 163 4.84 -17.82 19.97
N ASP A 164 6.10 -18.27 20.01
CA ASP A 164 7.07 -18.07 18.93
C ASP A 164 6.57 -18.70 17.61
N PHE A 165 5.91 -19.86 17.68
CA PHE A 165 5.33 -20.53 16.52
C PHE A 165 4.16 -19.74 15.89
N GLU A 166 3.19 -19.29 16.71
CA GLU A 166 2.05 -18.51 16.20
C GLU A 166 2.47 -17.12 15.71
N LEU A 167 3.44 -16.48 16.37
CA LEU A 167 4.04 -15.23 15.89
C LEU A 167 4.69 -15.46 14.52
N GLN A 168 5.56 -16.46 14.40
CA GLN A 168 6.23 -16.76 13.13
C GLN A 168 5.24 -17.02 11.99
N LYS A 169 4.19 -17.81 12.25
CA LYS A 169 3.12 -18.08 11.29
C LYS A 169 2.39 -16.81 10.85
N LEU A 170 2.14 -15.89 11.77
CA LEU A 170 1.54 -14.60 11.47
C LEU A 170 2.48 -13.74 10.61
N LEU A 171 3.77 -13.66 10.96
CA LEU A 171 4.77 -12.93 10.15
C LEU A 171 4.91 -13.51 8.74
N ASP A 172 4.83 -14.83 8.58
CA ASP A 172 4.91 -15.49 7.27
C ASP A 172 3.63 -15.27 6.45
N THR A 173 2.46 -15.29 7.10
CA THR A 173 1.17 -14.92 6.47
C THR A 173 1.20 -13.48 5.98
N PHE A 174 1.73 -12.58 6.81
CA PHE A 174 1.93 -11.19 6.45
C PHE A 174 2.82 -11.03 5.24
N ARG A 175 4.00 -11.69 5.23
CA ARG A 175 4.93 -11.62 4.09
C ARG A 175 4.24 -12.05 2.81
N LEU A 176 3.45 -13.12 2.87
CA LEU A 176 2.68 -13.59 1.73
C LEU A 176 1.67 -12.55 1.23
N HIS A 177 0.90 -11.91 2.12
CA HIS A 177 -0.07 -10.87 1.72
C HIS A 177 0.61 -9.61 1.20
N ARG A 178 1.75 -9.20 1.80
CA ARG A 178 2.59 -8.13 1.26
C ARG A 178 3.02 -8.44 -0.17
N GLU A 179 3.60 -9.61 -0.43
CA GLU A 179 4.05 -9.99 -1.77
C GLU A 179 2.90 -10.03 -2.78
N LYS A 180 1.69 -10.46 -2.38
CA LYS A 180 0.49 -10.39 -3.22
C LYS A 180 0.15 -8.94 -3.61
N VAL A 181 0.14 -8.03 -2.64
CA VAL A 181 -0.10 -6.59 -2.88
C VAL A 181 0.95 -6.02 -3.85
N LEU A 182 2.24 -6.32 -3.62
CA LEU A 182 3.33 -5.84 -4.48
C LEU A 182 3.20 -6.37 -5.91
N HIS A 183 2.96 -7.68 -6.07
CA HIS A 183 2.75 -8.28 -7.38
C HIS A 183 1.54 -7.66 -8.09
N ARG A 184 0.44 -7.45 -7.36
CA ARG A 184 -0.78 -6.87 -7.92
C ARG A 184 -0.57 -5.43 -8.37
N LEU A 185 0.06 -4.59 -7.54
CA LEU A 185 0.45 -3.21 -7.88
C LEU A 185 1.25 -3.15 -9.18
N LEU A 186 2.20 -4.07 -9.36
CA LEU A 186 3.02 -4.12 -10.57
C LEU A 186 2.20 -4.58 -11.78
N SER A 187 1.31 -5.55 -11.62
CA SER A 187 0.51 -6.13 -12.70
C SER A 187 -0.65 -5.25 -13.19
N GLU A 188 -1.26 -4.44 -12.32
CA GLU A 188 -2.49 -3.72 -12.65
C GLU A 188 -2.24 -2.33 -13.26
N HIS A 189 -3.13 -1.84 -14.12
CA HIS A 189 -2.93 -0.54 -14.77
C HIS A 189 -3.27 0.63 -13.81
N ALA A 190 -2.30 1.51 -13.54
CA ALA A 190 -2.51 2.70 -12.72
C ALA A 190 -3.11 3.83 -13.56
N GLN A 191 -4.15 4.50 -13.04
CA GLN A 191 -4.72 5.68 -13.67
C GLN A 191 -3.89 6.93 -13.36
N VAL A 192 -2.91 7.23 -14.22
CA VAL A 192 -2.03 8.40 -14.08
C VAL A 192 -2.75 9.72 -14.36
N ARG A 193 -3.93 9.70 -15.01
CA ARG A 193 -4.70 10.92 -15.26
C ARG A 193 -5.11 11.54 -13.93
N SER A 194 -4.54 12.70 -13.64
CA SER A 194 -4.77 13.49 -12.44
C SER A 194 -6.26 13.56 -12.10
N SER A 195 -6.70 12.80 -11.10
CA SER A 195 -8.00 13.03 -10.50
C SER A 195 -7.97 14.43 -9.88
N PRO A 196 -8.96 15.31 -10.14
CA PRO A 196 -9.06 16.62 -9.51
C PRO A 196 -9.00 16.57 -7.96
N ARG A 197 -9.25 15.39 -7.37
CA ARG A 197 -9.14 15.11 -5.93
C ARG A 197 -7.69 15.16 -5.40
N LEU A 198 -6.69 14.74 -6.18
CA LEU A 198 -5.26 14.72 -5.77
C LEU A 198 -4.68 16.12 -5.61
N LYS A 199 -4.95 17.02 -6.57
CA LYS A 199 -4.50 18.43 -6.49
C LYS A 199 -4.99 19.14 -5.23
N ARG A 200 -6.17 18.78 -4.71
CA ARG A 200 -6.68 19.36 -3.46
C ARG A 200 -5.95 18.81 -2.23
N PHE A 201 -5.62 17.53 -2.19
CA PHE A 201 -4.90 16.92 -1.08
C PHE A 201 -3.45 17.40 -0.98
N GLU A 202 -2.72 17.46 -2.10
CA GLU A 202 -1.35 17.98 -2.13
C GLU A 202 -1.28 19.46 -1.74
N SER A 203 -2.26 20.28 -2.16
CA SER A 203 -2.35 21.71 -1.77
C SER A 203 -2.63 21.94 -0.27
N ARG A 204 -3.12 20.91 0.43
CA ARG A 204 -3.39 20.92 1.87
C ARG A 204 -2.24 20.32 2.67
N ALA A 205 -1.57 19.29 2.15
CA ALA A 205 -0.43 18.67 2.80
C ALA A 205 0.83 19.56 2.77
N GLY A 206 1.05 20.32 1.70
CA GLY A 206 2.18 21.27 1.59
C GLY A 206 2.00 22.60 2.33
N ARG A 207 1.02 22.70 3.23
CA ARG A 207 0.69 23.95 3.97
C ARG A 207 0.89 23.85 5.48
N ARG A 208 1.67 22.87 5.95
CA ARG A 208 2.10 22.74 7.34
C ARG A 208 3.61 22.89 7.45
#